data_AF-A0A437MPJ9-F1
#
_entry.id   AF-A0A437MPJ9-F1
#
_cell.length_a   1.000
_cell.length_b   1.000
_cell.length_c   1.000
_cell.angle_alpha   90.00
_cell.angle_beta   90.00
_cell.angle_gamma   90.00
#
_symmetry.space_group_name_H-M   'P 1'
#
loop_
_entity.id
_entity.type
_entity.pdbx_description
1 polymer ?
#
loop_
_entity_poly.entity_id
_entity_poly.type
_entity_poly.pdbx_seq_one_letter_code
_entity_poly.pdbx_strand_id
1 'polypeptide(L)'
;MNRHLWLLLGCMGCAPLAAVIDPPLAQLNRWNSAPLAEIAAEPVISPCPADNAACPRLHARRAEACMTQAMAARAPRAACPGLAARPMLDCAAGEYEAAGGPPDNQAQALICLGWLSGPEEAARHARAALAVARNPVLIARARALGESR
;
A
#
# COMPACT_ATOMS: atom_id res chain seq x y z
N MET A 1 -4.86 52.94 -11.70
CA MET A 1 -4.00 52.31 -10.67
C MET A 1 -4.77 51.16 -10.01
N ASN A 2 -4.59 49.94 -10.50
CA ASN A 2 -5.30 48.74 -10.02
C ASN A 2 -4.62 48.17 -8.76
N ARG A 3 -5.13 48.54 -7.57
CA ARG A 3 -4.68 48.03 -6.26
C ARG A 3 -5.22 46.63 -5.90
N HIS A 4 -6.06 46.03 -6.74
CA HIS A 4 -6.73 44.76 -6.44
C HIS A 4 -6.04 43.52 -7.02
N LEU A 5 -5.01 43.68 -7.86
CA LEU A 5 -4.32 42.55 -8.49
C LEU A 5 -3.36 41.82 -7.53
N TRP A 6 -2.94 42.46 -6.44
CA TRP A 6 -2.00 41.89 -5.47
C TRP A 6 -2.63 40.91 -4.47
N LEU A 7 -3.96 40.94 -4.30
CA LEU A 7 -4.66 40.06 -3.35
C LEU A 7 -4.93 38.66 -3.91
N LEU A 8 -4.84 38.46 -5.22
CA LEU A 8 -5.00 37.14 -5.85
C LEU A 8 -3.68 36.36 -5.99
N LEU A 9 -2.52 37.02 -5.82
CA LEU A 9 -1.21 36.36 -5.89
C LEU A 9 -0.68 35.88 -4.52
N GLY A 10 -1.34 36.22 -3.41
CA GLY A 10 -0.86 35.94 -2.05
C GLY A 10 -1.16 34.53 -1.51
N CYS A 11 -1.99 33.73 -2.20
CA CYS A 11 -2.45 32.43 -1.67
C CYS A 11 -1.73 31.20 -2.28
N MET A 12 -0.75 31.38 -3.17
CA MET A 12 -0.01 30.27 -3.81
C MET A 12 1.40 30.00 -3.23
N GLY A 13 1.68 30.44 -1.99
CA GLY A 13 3.07 30.69 -1.57
C GLY A 13 3.86 29.59 -0.84
N CYS A 14 3.28 28.49 -0.36
CA CYS A 14 4.04 27.54 0.48
C CYS A 14 4.00 26.07 0.01
N ALA A 15 2.93 25.64 -0.67
CA ALA A 15 2.83 24.27 -1.19
C ALA A 15 3.90 23.89 -2.23
N PRO A 16 4.31 24.76 -3.19
CA PRO A 16 5.27 24.35 -4.22
C PRO A 16 6.69 24.19 -3.67
N LEU A 17 7.07 24.95 -2.63
CA LEU A 17 8.41 24.88 -2.05
C LEU A 17 8.64 23.57 -1.27
N ALA A 18 7.65 23.11 -0.51
CA ALA A 18 7.74 21.84 0.21
C ALA A 18 7.91 20.65 -0.75
N ALA A 19 7.24 20.67 -1.90
CA ALA A 19 7.35 19.63 -2.93
C ALA A 19 8.72 19.56 -3.60
N VAL A 20 9.50 20.63 -3.57
CA VAL A 20 10.86 20.68 -4.13
C VAL A 20 11.91 20.25 -3.10
N ILE A 21 11.70 20.55 -1.82
CA ILE A 21 12.67 20.27 -0.75
C ILE A 21 12.57 18.83 -0.25
N ASP A 22 11.35 18.35 -0.01
CA ASP A 22 11.11 16.97 0.44
C ASP A 22 9.87 16.41 -0.28
N PRO A 23 10.05 15.94 -1.54
CA PRO A 23 8.96 15.42 -2.34
C PRO A 23 8.18 14.28 -1.64
N PRO A 24 8.83 13.31 -0.97
CA PRO A 24 8.14 12.32 -0.15
C PRO A 24 7.26 12.92 0.94
N LEU A 25 7.79 13.83 1.76
CA LEU A 25 6.98 14.47 2.82
C LEU A 25 5.82 15.28 2.24
N ALA A 26 6.03 15.96 1.12
CA ALA A 26 4.97 16.70 0.43
C ALA A 26 3.87 15.77 -0.07
N GLN A 27 4.19 14.62 -0.65
CA GLN A 27 3.20 13.62 -1.05
C GLN A 27 2.44 13.08 0.17
N LEU A 28 3.14 12.75 1.25
CA LEU A 28 2.52 12.24 2.48
C LEU A 28 1.53 13.26 3.06
N ASN A 29 1.91 14.54 3.04
CA ASN A 29 1.04 15.62 3.50
C ASN A 29 -0.22 15.77 2.65
N ARG A 30 -0.12 15.61 1.32
CA ARG A 30 -1.31 15.60 0.44
C ARG A 30 -2.24 14.43 0.75
N TRP A 31 -1.68 13.26 1.04
CA TRP A 31 -2.47 12.04 1.33
C TRP A 31 -3.16 12.04 2.70
N ASN A 32 -2.83 12.97 3.60
CA ASN A 32 -3.50 13.06 4.90
C ASN A 32 -5.02 13.29 4.78
N SER A 33 -5.47 13.92 3.69
CA SER A 33 -6.89 14.16 3.41
C SER A 33 -7.39 13.51 2.12
N ALA A 34 -6.55 12.74 1.42
CA ALA A 34 -6.94 12.09 0.18
C ALA A 34 -7.80 10.84 0.45
N PRO A 35 -8.79 10.52 -0.40
CA PRO A 35 -9.52 9.26 -0.32
C PRO A 35 -8.60 8.08 -0.66
N LEU A 36 -8.89 6.91 -0.08
CA LEU A 36 -8.07 5.70 -0.28
C LEU A 36 -7.96 5.29 -1.75
N ALA A 37 -9.02 5.52 -2.53
CA ALA A 37 -9.03 5.29 -3.98
C ALA A 37 -7.90 6.04 -4.69
N GLU A 38 -7.74 7.32 -4.37
CA GLU A 38 -6.70 8.17 -4.95
C GLU A 38 -5.31 7.75 -4.47
N ILE A 39 -5.16 7.46 -3.18
CA ILE A 39 -3.87 7.01 -2.60
C ILE A 39 -3.38 5.72 -3.27
N ALA A 40 -4.25 4.72 -3.49
CA ALA A 40 -3.84 3.48 -4.15
C ALA A 40 -3.46 3.70 -5.63
N ALA A 41 -4.19 4.59 -6.30
CA ALA A 41 -3.99 4.89 -7.71
C ALA A 41 -2.72 5.73 -7.97
N GLU A 42 -2.31 6.56 -7.01
CA GLU A 42 -1.10 7.37 -7.12
C GLU A 42 0.14 6.55 -6.69
N PRO A 43 1.16 6.40 -7.56
CA PRO A 43 2.41 5.77 -7.16
C PRO A 43 3.17 6.59 -6.12
N VAL A 44 3.89 5.90 -5.23
CA VAL A 44 4.86 6.55 -4.35
C VAL A 44 5.90 7.28 -5.21
N ILE A 45 6.19 8.52 -4.85
CA ILE A 45 7.13 9.36 -5.57
C ILE A 45 8.52 8.72 -5.58
N SER A 46 9.19 8.77 -6.73
CA SER A 46 10.52 8.19 -6.93
C SER A 46 11.54 9.28 -7.27
N PRO A 47 12.76 9.24 -6.70
CA PRO A 47 13.25 8.24 -5.76
C PRO A 47 12.65 8.38 -4.36
N CYS A 48 12.47 7.26 -3.66
CA CYS A 48 12.12 7.23 -2.24
C CYS A 48 13.23 6.50 -1.46
N PRO A 49 14.28 7.22 -1.03
CA PRO A 49 15.44 6.60 -0.42
C PRO A 49 15.17 6.18 1.03
N ALA A 50 15.86 5.14 1.50
CA ALA A 50 15.64 4.55 2.81
C ALA A 50 16.03 5.47 4.00
N ASP A 51 16.88 6.48 3.75
CA ASP A 51 17.27 7.49 4.74
C ASP A 51 16.24 8.62 4.89
N ASN A 52 15.27 8.74 3.96
CA ASN A 52 14.15 9.66 4.12
C ASN A 52 13.04 9.00 4.96
N ALA A 53 12.82 9.53 6.16
CA ALA A 53 11.84 9.01 7.12
C ALA A 53 10.38 9.05 6.63
N ALA A 54 10.04 9.85 5.61
CA ALA A 54 8.70 9.88 5.02
C ALA A 54 8.46 8.68 4.10
N CYS A 55 9.49 8.06 3.53
CA CYS A 55 9.36 6.98 2.56
C CYS A 55 8.68 5.72 3.12
N PRO A 56 9.12 5.15 4.26
CA PRO A 56 8.42 4.00 4.85
C PRO A 56 6.95 4.29 5.15
N ARG A 57 6.64 5.54 5.54
CA ARG A 57 5.27 5.98 5.87
C ARG A 57 4.40 6.11 4.63
N LEU A 58 4.95 6.61 3.52
CA LEU A 58 4.27 6.66 2.22
C LEU A 58 3.90 5.26 1.75
N HIS A 59 4.89 4.37 1.71
CA HIS A 59 4.68 2.98 1.31
C HIS A 59 3.65 2.30 2.22
N ALA A 60 3.72 2.48 3.55
CA ALA A 60 2.73 1.94 4.47
C ALA A 60 1.32 2.47 4.19
N ARG A 61 1.19 3.78 3.96
CA ARG A 61 -0.11 4.42 3.68
C ARG A 61 -0.72 3.92 2.38
N ARG A 62 0.10 3.75 1.34
CA ARG A 62 -0.34 3.20 0.06
C ARG A 62 -0.71 1.72 0.17
N ALA A 63 0.08 0.94 0.89
CA ALA A 63 -0.19 -0.47 1.15
C ALA A 63 -1.55 -0.65 1.83
N GLU A 64 -1.85 0.14 2.87
CA GLU A 64 -3.14 0.16 3.54
C GLU A 64 -4.29 0.52 2.59
N ALA A 65 -4.12 1.57 1.78
CA ALA A 65 -5.14 1.99 0.82
C ALA A 65 -5.45 0.90 -0.22
N CYS A 66 -4.41 0.26 -0.77
CA CYS A 66 -4.54 -0.86 -1.69
C CYS A 66 -5.21 -2.07 -1.01
N MET A 67 -4.77 -2.41 0.20
CA MET A 67 -5.33 -3.54 0.95
C MET A 67 -6.81 -3.33 1.30
N THR A 68 -7.17 -2.13 1.78
CA THR A 68 -8.57 -1.79 2.09
C THR A 68 -9.44 -1.90 0.84
N GLN A 69 -9.00 -1.40 -0.31
CA GLN A 69 -9.75 -1.51 -1.56
C GLN A 69 -9.87 -2.95 -2.05
N ALA A 70 -8.79 -3.74 -1.96
CA ALA A 70 -8.84 -5.16 -2.29
C ALA A 70 -9.90 -5.89 -1.43
N MET A 71 -9.88 -5.64 -0.12
CA MET A 71 -10.79 -6.29 0.83
C MET A 71 -12.23 -5.77 0.74
N ALA A 72 -12.47 -4.58 0.22
CA ALA A 72 -13.83 -4.07 0.00
C ALA A 72 -14.61 -4.90 -1.03
N ALA A 73 -13.91 -5.51 -2.00
CA ALA A 73 -14.49 -6.42 -2.99
C ALA A 73 -14.67 -7.87 -2.48
N ARG A 74 -14.39 -8.14 -1.20
CA ARG A 74 -14.45 -9.48 -0.61
C ARG A 74 -15.90 -9.89 -0.35
N ALA A 75 -16.27 -11.06 -0.85
CA ALA A 75 -17.58 -11.65 -0.55
C ALA A 75 -17.77 -11.83 0.98
N PRO A 76 -18.99 -11.71 1.50
CA PRO A 76 -19.26 -11.93 2.92
C PRO A 76 -18.70 -13.28 3.40
N ARG A 77 -17.99 -13.27 4.54
CA ARG A 77 -17.33 -14.45 5.16
C ARG A 77 -16.19 -15.09 4.36
N ALA A 78 -15.89 -14.65 3.13
CA ALA A 78 -14.71 -15.13 2.41
C ALA A 78 -13.44 -14.64 3.12
N ALA A 79 -12.38 -15.45 3.19
CA ALA A 79 -11.13 -15.04 3.81
C ALA A 79 -10.35 -14.03 2.93
N CYS A 80 -10.47 -14.16 1.61
CA CYS A 80 -9.79 -13.35 0.61
C CYS A 80 -10.78 -12.87 -0.46
N PRO A 81 -10.49 -11.73 -1.12
CA PRO A 81 -11.32 -11.23 -2.21
C PRO A 81 -11.16 -12.09 -3.46
N GLY A 82 -12.05 -11.89 -4.44
CA GLY A 82 -12.00 -12.59 -5.71
C GLY A 82 -10.87 -12.10 -6.63
N LEU A 83 -10.72 -12.77 -7.77
CA LEU A 83 -9.64 -12.53 -8.74
C LEU A 83 -9.54 -11.06 -9.22
N ALA A 84 -10.66 -10.36 -9.32
CA ALA A 84 -10.70 -8.94 -9.72
C ALA A 84 -9.90 -8.01 -8.78
N ALA A 85 -9.68 -8.41 -7.53
CA ALA A 85 -8.90 -7.63 -6.55
C ALA A 85 -7.39 -7.90 -6.62
N ARG A 86 -6.92 -8.81 -7.48
CA ARG A 86 -5.50 -9.18 -7.58
C ARG A 86 -4.56 -7.98 -7.76
N PRO A 87 -4.82 -7.00 -8.64
CA PRO A 87 -3.93 -5.84 -8.78
C PRO A 87 -3.78 -5.02 -7.49
N MET A 88 -4.84 -4.91 -6.69
CA MET A 88 -4.80 -4.21 -5.41
C MET A 88 -4.07 -5.02 -4.34
N LEU A 89 -4.14 -6.35 -4.39
CA LEU A 89 -3.33 -7.22 -3.53
C LEU A 89 -1.84 -7.18 -3.89
N ASP A 90 -1.51 -7.16 -5.18
CA ASP A 90 -0.13 -7.01 -5.67
C ASP A 90 0.45 -5.66 -5.22
N CYS A 91 -0.32 -4.58 -5.36
CA CYS A 91 0.03 -3.28 -4.81
C CYS A 91 0.28 -3.36 -3.29
N ALA A 92 -0.67 -3.90 -2.52
CA ALA A 92 -0.53 -3.99 -1.07
C ALA A 92 0.71 -4.77 -0.65
N ALA A 93 0.97 -5.93 -1.26
CA ALA A 93 2.11 -6.77 -0.91
C ALA A 93 3.46 -6.06 -1.16
N GLY A 94 3.63 -5.44 -2.34
CA GLY A 94 4.86 -4.72 -2.68
C GLY A 94 5.08 -3.47 -1.83
N GLU A 95 4.02 -2.72 -1.55
CA GLU A 95 4.11 -1.51 -0.73
C GLU A 95 4.35 -1.84 0.76
N TYR A 96 3.80 -2.94 1.29
CA TYR A 96 4.15 -3.39 2.64
C TYR A 96 5.61 -3.83 2.76
N GLU A 97 6.14 -4.49 1.72
CA GLU A 97 7.55 -4.86 1.64
C GLU A 97 8.45 -3.62 1.66
N ALA A 98 8.16 -2.64 0.79
CA ALA A 98 8.91 -1.39 0.71
C ALA A 98 8.82 -0.56 2.00
N ALA A 99 7.71 -0.63 2.72
CA ALA A 99 7.52 0.06 3.99
C ALA A 99 8.31 -0.56 5.16
N GLY A 100 8.69 -1.84 5.06
CA GLY A 100 8.97 -2.65 6.26
C GLY A 100 7.76 -2.67 7.20
N GLY A 101 6.55 -2.66 6.63
CA GLY A 101 5.29 -2.43 7.33
C GLY A 101 4.86 -3.56 8.26
N PRO A 102 3.61 -3.53 8.79
CA PRO A 102 3.13 -4.53 9.73
C PRO A 102 3.21 -5.94 9.12
N PRO A 103 4.00 -6.86 9.70
CA PRO A 103 4.31 -8.16 9.09
C PRO A 103 3.06 -8.98 8.74
N ASP A 104 2.02 -8.86 9.57
CA ASP A 104 0.78 -9.62 9.40
C ASP A 104 -0.11 -9.09 8.27
N ASN A 105 -0.06 -7.78 7.96
CA ASN A 105 -0.80 -7.24 6.83
C ASN A 105 -0.18 -7.68 5.51
N GLN A 106 1.16 -7.67 5.43
CA GLN A 106 1.89 -8.21 4.30
C GLN A 106 1.60 -9.72 4.12
N ALA A 107 1.67 -10.49 5.21
CA ALA A 107 1.36 -11.91 5.19
C ALA A 107 -0.06 -12.18 4.68
N GLN A 108 -1.05 -11.42 5.13
CA GLN A 108 -2.44 -11.57 4.69
C GLN A 108 -2.61 -11.26 3.19
N ALA A 109 -1.94 -10.22 2.67
CA ALA A 109 -1.95 -9.91 1.24
C ALA A 109 -1.35 -11.05 0.41
N LEU A 110 -0.17 -11.56 0.81
CA LEU A 110 0.51 -12.68 0.18
C LEU A 110 -0.32 -13.96 0.20
N ILE A 111 -0.94 -14.30 1.34
CA ILE A 111 -1.85 -15.46 1.43
C ILE A 111 -2.99 -15.32 0.41
N CYS A 112 -3.60 -14.14 0.30
CA CYS A 112 -4.67 -13.93 -0.66
C CYS A 112 -4.21 -13.98 -2.11
N LEU A 113 -3.01 -13.48 -2.43
CA LEU A 113 -2.42 -13.65 -3.75
C LEU A 113 -2.22 -15.13 -4.09
N GLY A 114 -1.72 -15.91 -3.14
CA GLY A 114 -1.53 -17.35 -3.35
C GLY A 114 -2.85 -18.10 -3.56
N TRP A 115 -3.94 -17.73 -2.88
CA TRP A 115 -5.26 -18.31 -3.13
C TRP A 115 -5.78 -18.07 -4.56
N LEU A 116 -5.36 -16.96 -5.17
CA LEU A 116 -5.75 -16.53 -6.52
C LEU A 116 -4.76 -16.96 -7.61
N SER A 117 -3.75 -17.76 -7.26
CA SER A 117 -2.64 -18.13 -8.15
C SER A 117 -2.63 -19.63 -8.47
N GLY A 118 -1.89 -19.99 -9.52
CA GLY A 118 -1.57 -21.39 -9.82
C GLY A 118 -0.61 -22.00 -8.78
N PRO A 119 -0.41 -23.33 -8.77
CA PRO A 119 0.27 -24.04 -7.68
C PRO A 119 1.67 -23.52 -7.34
N GLU A 120 2.52 -23.33 -8.35
CA GLU A 120 3.90 -22.86 -8.13
C GLU A 120 3.96 -21.46 -7.53
N GLU A 121 3.11 -20.56 -8.03
CA GLU A 121 3.03 -19.19 -7.54
C GLU A 121 2.39 -19.13 -6.14
N ALA A 122 1.37 -19.95 -5.88
CA ALA A 122 0.79 -20.11 -4.55
C ALA A 122 1.84 -20.57 -3.52
N ALA A 123 2.70 -21.53 -3.88
CA ALA A 123 3.78 -21.97 -3.03
C ALA A 123 4.84 -20.88 -2.77
N ARG A 124 5.14 -20.02 -3.76
CA ARG A 124 6.01 -18.85 -3.56
C ARG A 124 5.40 -17.87 -2.56
N HIS A 125 4.13 -17.50 -2.76
CA HIS A 125 3.41 -16.59 -1.87
C HIS A 125 3.28 -17.14 -0.45
N ALA A 126 3.03 -18.45 -0.30
CA ALA A 126 2.99 -19.11 1.00
C ALA A 126 4.32 -19.02 1.75
N ARG A 127 5.45 -19.26 1.08
CA ARG A 127 6.78 -19.12 1.68
C ARG A 127 7.09 -17.67 2.06
N ALA A 128 6.75 -16.72 1.20
CA ALA A 128 6.92 -15.30 1.49
C ALA A 128 6.07 -14.87 2.70
N ALA A 129 4.81 -15.31 2.78
CA ALA A 129 3.94 -15.04 3.90
C ALA A 129 4.49 -15.63 5.22
N LEU A 130 5.05 -16.84 5.19
CA LEU A 130 5.67 -17.47 6.37
C LEU A 130 6.91 -16.73 6.87
N ALA A 131 7.68 -16.10 5.98
CA ALA A 131 8.85 -15.33 6.37
C ALA A 131 8.49 -14.10 7.22
N VAL A 132 7.35 -13.47 6.90
CA VAL A 132 6.94 -12.21 7.52
C VAL A 132 5.92 -12.39 8.63
N ALA A 133 4.99 -13.36 8.54
CA ALA A 133 3.90 -13.54 9.50
C ALA A 133 4.40 -13.66 10.96
N ARG A 134 3.65 -13.05 11.87
CA ARG A 134 3.83 -13.15 13.33
C ARG A 134 2.58 -13.69 14.02
N ASN A 135 1.42 -13.57 13.37
CA ASN A 135 0.17 -14.12 13.85
C ASN A 135 0.07 -15.64 13.59
N PRO A 136 -0.22 -16.48 14.62
CA PRO A 136 -0.30 -17.92 14.47
C PRO A 136 -1.39 -18.40 13.50
N VAL A 137 -2.49 -17.65 13.37
CA VAL A 137 -3.57 -17.95 12.41
C VAL A 137 -3.07 -17.76 10.97
N LEU A 138 -2.32 -16.69 10.70
CA LEU A 138 -1.75 -16.43 9.38
C LEU A 138 -0.67 -17.45 9.03
N ILE A 139 0.17 -17.82 10.01
CA ILE A 139 1.16 -18.90 9.86
C ILE A 139 0.48 -20.21 9.46
N ALA A 140 -0.58 -20.61 10.17
CA ALA A 140 -1.32 -21.83 9.87
C ALA A 140 -1.95 -21.78 8.46
N ARG A 141 -2.54 -20.64 8.07
CA ARG A 141 -3.11 -20.45 6.73
C ARG A 141 -2.06 -20.51 5.63
N ALA A 142 -0.89 -19.91 5.84
CA ALA A 142 0.19 -19.94 4.86
C ALA A 142 0.75 -21.36 4.68
N ARG A 143 0.87 -22.16 5.75
CA ARG A 143 1.24 -23.59 5.64
C ARG A 143 0.20 -24.38 4.85
N ALA A 144 -1.08 -24.26 5.23
CA ALA A 144 -2.17 -24.94 4.54
C ALA A 144 -2.23 -24.58 3.04
N LEU A 145 -1.98 -23.32 2.69
CA LEU A 145 -1.90 -22.88 1.30
C LEU A 145 -0.75 -23.56 0.53
N GLY A 146 0.41 -23.72 1.16
CA GLY A 146 1.57 -24.40 0.56
C GLY A 146 1.40 -25.91 0.42
N GLU A 147 0.58 -26.54 1.26
CA GLU A 147 0.30 -28.00 1.25
C GLU A 147 -0.85 -28.40 0.33
N SER A 148 -1.78 -27.48 0.04
CA SER A 148 -3.05 -27.78 -0.65
C SER A 148 -3.02 -27.60 -2.17
N ARG A 149 -1.87 -27.31 -2.77
CA ARG A 149 -1.74 -26.95 -4.19
C ARG A 149 -0.71 -27.78 -4.92
#